data_AF-A0A841R517-F1
#
_entry.id   AF-A0A841R517-F1
#
_cell.length_a   1.000
_cell.length_b   1.000
_cell.length_c   1.000
_cell.angle_alpha   90.00
_cell.angle_beta   90.00
_cell.angle_gamma   90.00
#
_symmetry.space_group_name_H-M   'P 1'
#
loop_
_entity.id
_entity.type
_entity.pdbx_description
1 polymer ?
#
loop_
_entity_poly.entity_id
_entity_poly.type
_entity_poly.pdbx_seq_one_letter_code
_entity_poly.pdbx_strand_id
1 'polypeptide(L)' 'MSSKLWFVTDGANLIAVFDDRHDAERELEKYEDDPDYDYFDHYGISIDELDDYPDEYDFAQEQGFIR' A
#
# COMPACT_ATOMS: atom_id res chain seq x y z
N MET A 1 10.03 16.75 5.62
CA MET A 1 9.81 15.38 6.11
C MET A 1 9.25 14.65 4.91
N SER A 2 9.90 13.59 4.43
CA SER A 2 9.36 12.80 3.32
C SER A 2 8.22 11.96 3.89
N SER A 3 6.98 12.32 3.59
CA SER A 3 5.83 11.46 3.90
C SER A 3 5.85 10.31 2.90
N LYS A 4 5.81 9.08 3.40
CA LYS A 4 5.82 7.86 2.59
C LYS A 4 4.46 7.18 2.77
N LEU A 5 3.88 6.69 1.69
CA LEU A 5 2.70 5.84 1.74
C LEU A 5 3.13 4.39 1.56
N TRP A 6 2.50 3.51 2.31
CA TRP A 6 2.73 2.07 2.33
C TRP A 6 1.53 1.38 1.71
N PHE A 7 1.76 0.75 0.57
CA PHE A 7 0.75 0.04 -0.19
C PHE A 7 0.83 -1.44 0.14
N VAL A 8 -0.33 -2.09 0.22
CA VAL A 8 -0.49 -3.54 0.39
C VAL A 8 -1.08 -4.08 -0.90
N THR A 9 -0.50 -5.14 -1.44
CA THR A 9 -0.93 -5.79 -2.69
C THR A 9 -1.13 -7.29 -2.48
N ASP A 10 -2.00 -7.91 -3.29
CA ASP A 10 -2.13 -9.37 -3.45
C ASP A 10 -1.30 -9.90 -4.65
N GLY A 11 -0.35 -9.10 -5.13
CA GLY A 11 0.48 -9.39 -6.30
C GLY A 11 -0.12 -8.94 -7.63
N ALA A 12 -1.43 -8.71 -7.70
CA ALA A 12 -2.11 -8.22 -8.91
C ALA A 12 -2.87 -6.90 -8.69
N ASN A 13 -3.30 -6.63 -7.46
CA ASN A 13 -4.17 -5.51 -7.11
C ASN A 13 -3.66 -4.79 -5.87
N LEU A 14 -3.93 -3.48 -5.81
CA LEU A 14 -3.77 -2.69 -4.59
C LEU A 14 -4.96 -2.96 -3.67
N ILE A 15 -4.67 -3.41 -2.44
CA ILE A 15 -5.69 -3.78 -1.44
C ILE A 15 -5.90 -2.64 -0.46
N ALA A 16 -4.81 -2.04 0.01
CA ALA A 16 -4.85 -1.03 1.05
C ALA A 16 -3.64 -0.09 0.95
N VAL A 17 -3.78 1.09 1.55
CA VAL A 17 -2.70 2.09 1.65
C VAL A 17 -2.73 2.70 3.05
N PHE A 18 -1.55 2.94 3.61
CA PHE A 18 -1.34 3.46 4.95
C PHE A 18 -0.23 4.52 4.95
N ASP A 19 -0.28 5.45 5.89
CA ASP A 19 0.80 6.43 6.12
C ASP A 19 1.92 5.88 7.02
N ASP A 20 1.69 4.74 7.67
CA ASP A 20 2.63 4.06 8.54
C ASP A 20 2.91 2.61 8.09
N ARG A 21 4.18 2.21 8.16
CA ARG A 21 4.63 0.87 7.76
C ARG A 21 4.01 -0.21 8.64
N HIS A 22 3.94 0.03 9.95
CA HIS A 22 3.45 -0.94 10.91
C HIS A 22 1.97 -1.24 10.68
N ASP A 23 1.19 -0.27 10.21
CA ASP A 23 -0.20 -0.48 9.85
C ASP A 23 -0.34 -1.36 8.61
N ALA A 24 0.51 -1.17 7.60
CA ALA A 24 0.57 -2.05 6.43
C ALA A 24 1.00 -3.49 6.80
N GLU A 25 1.99 -3.65 7.68
CA GLU A 25 2.41 -4.97 8.17
C GLU A 25 1.29 -5.68 8.94
N ARG A 26 0.58 -4.96 9.83
CA ARG A 26 -0.59 -5.51 10.54
C ARG A 26 -1.74 -5.88 9.61
N GLU A 27 -1.88 -5.20 8.48
CA GLU A 27 -2.86 -5.58 7.46
C GLU A 27 -2.49 -6.91 6.83
N LEU A 28 -1.21 -7.12 6.49
CA LEU A 28 -0.72 -8.40 5.96
C LEU A 28 -0.93 -9.56 6.94
N GLU A 29 -0.67 -9.36 8.23
CA GLU A 29 -0.87 -10.39 9.26
C GLU A 29 -2.30 -10.95 9.28
N LYS A 30 -3.31 -10.19 8.82
CA LYS A 30 -4.70 -10.69 8.72
C LYS A 30 -4.88 -11.77 7.66
N TYR A 31 -3.97 -11.85 6.69
CA TYR A 31 -3.98 -12.80 5.59
C TYR A 31 -3.01 -13.97 5.81
N GLU A 32 -2.34 -14.06 6.97
CA GLU A 32 -1.34 -15.11 7.25
C GLU A 32 -1.90 -16.54 7.10
N ASP A 33 -3.19 -16.73 7.39
CA ASP A 33 -3.90 -18.01 7.23
C ASP A 33 -4.47 -18.23 5.80
N ASP A 34 -4.31 -17.27 4.89
CA ASP A 34 -4.77 -17.37 3.51
C ASP A 34 -3.84 -18.28 2.69
N PRO A 35 -4.36 -19.27 1.94
CA PRO A 35 -3.52 -20.13 1.09
C PRO A 35 -2.71 -19.36 0.03
N ASP A 36 -3.13 -18.14 -0.32
CA ASP A 36 -2.46 -17.26 -1.27
C ASP A 36 -1.58 -16.19 -0.58
N TYR A 37 -1.31 -16.32 0.73
CA TYR A 37 -0.51 -15.35 1.50
C TYR A 37 0.85 -14.99 0.87
N ASP A 38 1.50 -15.96 0.21
CA ASP A 38 2.79 -15.74 -0.47
C ASP A 38 2.74 -14.68 -1.60
N TYR A 39 1.54 -14.35 -2.11
CA TYR A 39 1.35 -13.29 -3.10
C TYR A 39 1.10 -11.92 -2.46
N PHE A 40 0.80 -11.87 -1.16
CA PHE A 40 0.60 -10.62 -0.47
C PHE A 40 1.93 -9.98 -0.11
N ASP A 41 2.09 -8.70 -0.41
CA ASP A 41 3.29 -7.93 -0.09
C ASP A 41 2.95 -6.48 0.26
N HIS A 42 3.90 -5.78 0.87
CA HIS A 42 3.81 -4.36 1.12
C HIS A 42 5.07 -3.61 0.65
N TYR A 43 4.87 -2.43 0.10
CA TYR A 43 5.96 -1.56 -0.33
C TYR A 43 5.64 -0.10 -0.08
N GLY A 44 6.70 0.69 0.14
CA GLY A 44 6.56 2.11 0.41
C GLY A 44 6.96 2.94 -0.80
N ILE A 45 6.11 3.88 -1.21
CA ILE A 45 6.39 4.91 -2.23
C ILE A 45 6.36 6.29 -1.55
N SER A 46 7.33 7.15 -1.84
CA SER A 46 7.27 8.52 -1.32
C SER A 46 6.20 9.34 -2.02
N ILE A 47 5.56 10.28 -1.32
CA ILE A 47 4.51 11.10 -1.96
C ILE A 47 5.03 11.84 -3.19
N ASP A 48 6.31 12.24 -3.19
CA ASP A 48 6.94 12.92 -4.32
C ASP A 48 7.20 11.98 -5.52
N GLU A 49 7.30 10.67 -5.28
CA GLU A 49 7.46 9.65 -6.34
C GLU A 49 6.12 9.15 -6.87
N LEU A 50 4.99 9.36 -6.17
CA LEU A 50 3.67 8.85 -6.59
C LEU A 50 3.26 9.35 -7.99
N ASP A 51 3.75 10.51 -8.42
CA ASP A 51 3.49 11.03 -9.77
C ASP A 51 4.02 10.08 -10.87
N ASP A 52 5.02 9.23 -10.57
CA ASP A 52 5.56 8.21 -11.48
C ASP A 52 4.76 6.89 -11.43
N TYR A 53 3.81 6.74 -10.49
CA TYR A 53 3.03 5.54 -10.21
C TYR A 53 1.52 5.87 -10.25
N PRO A 54 0.91 5.94 -11.45
CA PRO A 54 -0.45 6.45 -11.60
C PRO A 54 -1.52 5.59 -10.91
N ASP A 55 -1.34 4.26 -10.87
CA ASP A 55 -2.29 3.35 -10.23
C ASP A 55 -2.28 3.57 -8.70
N GLU A 56 -1.10 3.67 -8.09
CA GLU A 56 -0.92 3.97 -6.67
C GLU A 56 -1.36 5.40 -6.32
N TYR A 57 -1.14 6.37 -7.21
CA TYR A 57 -1.61 7.74 -7.04
C TYR A 57 -3.14 7.78 -6.97
N ASP A 58 -3.80 7.21 -7.98
CA ASP A 58 -5.26 7.18 -8.05
C ASP A 58 -5.84 6.46 -6.83
N PHE A 59 -5.26 5.33 -6.44
CA PHE A 59 -5.67 4.60 -5.25
C PHE A 59 -5.50 5.41 -3.96
N ALA A 60 -4.35 6.06 -3.77
CA ALA A 60 -4.11 6.91 -2.61
C ALA A 60 -5.05 8.14 -2.56
N GLN A 61 -5.41 8.69 -3.72
CA GLN A 61 -6.36 9.78 -3.83
C GLN A 61 -7.78 9.32 -3.47
N GLU A 62 -8.22 8.16 -3.97
CA GLU A 62 -9.51 7.56 -3.65
C GLU A 62 -9.67 7.27 -2.15
N GLN A 63 -8.59 6.80 -1.51
CA GLN A 63 -8.56 6.54 -0.06
C GLN A 63 -8.39 7.82 0.79
N GLY A 64 -8.15 8.97 0.16
CA GLY A 64 -8.09 10.28 0.82
C GLY A 64 -6.75 10.61 1.48
N PHE A 65 -5.67 9.91 1.13
CA PHE A 65 -4.31 10.19 1.63
C PHE A 65 -3.63 11.34 0.88
N ILE A 66 -4.00 11.56 -0.37
CA ILE A 66 -3.50 12.65 -1.22
C ILE A 66 -4.67 13.37 -1.92
N ARG A 67 -4.40 14.57 -2.45
CA ARG A 67 -5.43 15.44 -3.06
C ARG A 67 -4.93 16.12 -4.32
#